data_AF-A0A950NR26-F1
#
_entry.id   AF-A0A950NR26-F1
#
_cell.length_a   1.000
_cell.length_b   1.000
_cell.length_c   1.000
_cell.angle_alpha   90.00
_cell.angle_beta   90.00
_cell.angle_gamma   90.00
#
_symmetry.space_group_name_H-M   'P 1'
#
loop_
_entity.id
_entity.type
_entity.pdbx_description
1 polymer ?
#
loop_
_entity_poly.entity_id
_entity_poly.type
_entity_poly.pdbx_seq_one_letter_code
_entity_poly.pdbx_strand_id
1 'polypeptide(L)'
;MMTRITRAFRPKREEEQGFFLVFFAMMLVLLLGLAGLAVDFSNWTYQGQQQQKAADAAALAGAVYLPDDMSSAVSTAADVAAKNGYTDGVDNTSVVIVQGARPNQLKVTITRTITNVFAQAIGFTNHTITRTATGDYQKPIAMGSPASQFGNDPESSGVGRFPGFWGSIDGGNTDKGYGDAYAAGVCGRAPSPNGAADNCSGGSNTEYDPNGYT
;
A
#
# COMPACT_ATOMS: atom_id res chain seq x y z
N MET A 1 85.81 -51.93 -5.84
CA MET A 1 84.92 -52.45 -4.78
C MET A 1 84.45 -51.24 -3.97
N MET A 2 83.17 -50.87 -4.09
CA MET A 2 82.61 -49.55 -3.73
C MET A 2 82.39 -49.39 -2.22
N THR A 3 82.95 -48.34 -1.63
CA THR A 3 82.70 -47.90 -0.26
C THR A 3 81.44 -47.04 -0.23
N ARG A 4 80.36 -47.52 0.41
CA ARG A 4 79.11 -46.75 0.58
C ARG A 4 79.24 -45.78 1.77
N ILE A 5 79.13 -44.48 1.49
CA ILE A 5 78.98 -43.43 2.51
C ILE A 5 77.48 -43.27 2.78
N THR A 6 76.98 -43.84 3.86
CA THR A 6 75.62 -43.57 4.36
C THR A 6 75.66 -42.35 5.27
N ARG A 7 75.38 -41.17 4.70
CA ARG A 7 75.22 -39.93 5.46
C ARG A 7 73.86 -39.98 6.16
N ALA A 8 73.87 -40.20 7.47
CA ALA A 8 72.67 -40.14 8.30
C ALA A 8 72.12 -38.70 8.29
N PHE A 9 70.91 -38.52 7.76
CA PHE A 9 70.14 -37.29 7.92
C PHE A 9 69.74 -37.17 9.39
N ARG A 10 70.37 -36.23 10.10
CA ARG A 10 70.02 -35.88 11.47
C ARG A 10 68.88 -34.85 11.37
N PRO A 11 67.64 -35.15 11.79
CA PRO A 11 66.57 -34.16 11.77
C PRO A 11 66.94 -33.04 12.75
N LYS A 12 66.97 -31.81 12.25
CA LYS A 12 67.13 -30.59 13.03
C LYS A 12 65.82 -30.40 13.80
N ARG A 13 65.88 -30.52 15.13
CA ARG A 13 64.76 -30.22 16.03
C ARG A 13 64.51 -28.71 15.95
N GLU A 14 63.49 -28.31 15.20
CA GLU A 14 62.93 -26.96 15.24
C GLU A 14 61.80 -26.96 16.27
N GLU A 15 62.16 -26.67 17.53
CA GLU A 15 61.27 -26.87 18.70
C GLU A 15 60.21 -25.78 18.90
N GLU A 16 59.99 -24.86 17.96
CA GLU A 16 58.99 -23.79 18.12
C GLU A 16 58.02 -23.59 16.94
N GLN A 17 58.09 -24.40 15.87
CA GLN A 17 57.20 -24.24 14.72
C GLN A 17 55.83 -24.94 14.86
N GLY A 18 55.62 -25.74 15.92
CA GLY A 18 54.36 -26.47 16.12
C GLY A 18 53.20 -25.59 16.60
N PHE A 19 53.48 -24.55 17.38
CA PHE A 19 52.44 -23.70 17.98
C PHE A 19 51.67 -22.90 16.94
N PHE A 20 52.37 -22.32 15.96
CA PHE A 20 51.74 -21.53 14.90
C PHE A 20 50.74 -22.34 14.08
N LEU A 21 51.03 -23.62 13.82
CA LEU A 21 50.14 -24.48 13.07
C LEU A 21 48.83 -24.75 13.84
N VAL A 22 48.93 -24.96 15.16
CA VAL A 22 47.75 -25.13 16.03
C VAL A 22 46.95 -23.83 16.13
N PHE A 23 47.61 -22.70 16.34
CA PHE A 23 46.95 -21.39 16.40
C PHE A 23 46.26 -21.04 15.07
N PHE A 24 46.93 -21.27 13.95
CA PHE A 24 46.37 -21.07 12.61
C PHE A 24 45.15 -21.97 12.37
N ALA A 25 45.23 -23.25 12.74
CA ALA A 25 44.10 -24.17 12.62
C ALA A 25 42.89 -23.71 13.45
N MET A 26 43.10 -23.25 14.70
CA MET A 26 42.04 -22.70 15.54
C MET A 26 41.43 -21.44 14.94
N MET A 27 42.26 -20.51 14.44
CA MET A 27 41.80 -19.28 13.81
C MET A 27 41.00 -19.57 12.53
N LEU A 28 41.44 -20.54 11.73
CA LEU A 28 40.74 -20.92 10.51
C LEU A 28 39.35 -21.49 10.82
N VAL A 29 39.23 -22.35 11.83
CA VAL A 29 37.92 -22.86 12.29
C VAL A 29 37.03 -21.72 12.79
N LEU A 30 37.58 -20.79 13.57
CA LEU A 30 36.84 -19.60 14.04
C LEU A 30 36.31 -18.77 12.88
N LEU A 31 37.16 -18.45 11.89
CA LEU A 31 36.77 -17.64 10.74
C LEU A 31 35.71 -18.33 9.88
N LEU A 32 35.82 -19.64 9.67
CA LEU A 32 34.80 -20.41 8.95
C LEU A 32 33.47 -20.44 9.73
N GLY A 33 33.51 -20.56 11.05
CA GLY A 33 32.32 -20.49 11.90
C GLY A 33 31.60 -19.13 11.78
N LEU A 34 32.35 -18.03 11.85
CA LEU A 34 31.80 -16.68 11.69
C LEU A 34 31.27 -16.44 10.27
N ALA A 35 31.96 -16.93 9.25
CA ALA A 35 31.50 -16.84 7.86
C ALA A 35 30.19 -17.61 7.64
N GLY A 36 30.07 -18.82 8.20
CA GLY A 36 28.83 -19.61 8.14
C GLY A 36 27.65 -18.88 8.79
N LEU A 37 27.86 -18.30 9.98
CA LEU A 37 26.83 -17.50 10.66
C LEU A 37 26.42 -16.25 9.86
N ALA A 38 27.36 -15.58 9.20
CA ALA A 38 27.07 -14.44 8.33
C ALA A 38 26.20 -14.83 7.13
N VAL A 39 26.42 -16.01 6.56
CA VAL A 39 25.60 -16.56 5.46
C VAL A 39 24.18 -16.87 5.94
N ASP A 40 24.02 -17.52 7.08
CA ASP A 40 22.69 -17.81 7.64
C ASP A 40 21.91 -16.53 7.94
N PHE A 41 22.56 -15.53 8.55
CA PHE A 41 21.93 -14.23 8.80
C PHE A 41 21.50 -13.53 7.50
N SER A 42 22.34 -13.59 6.47
CA SER A 42 22.01 -13.04 5.14
C SER A 42 20.80 -13.75 4.53
N ASN A 43 20.70 -15.08 4.70
CA ASN A 43 19.54 -15.84 4.25
C ASN A 43 18.27 -15.45 5.02
N TRP A 44 18.33 -15.30 6.35
CA TRP A 44 17.16 -14.90 7.16
C TRP A 44 16.62 -13.53 6.76
N THR A 45 17.51 -12.57 6.53
CA THR A 45 17.11 -11.22 6.11
C THR A 45 16.50 -11.24 4.70
N TYR A 46 17.10 -11.98 3.77
CA TYR A 46 16.54 -12.16 2.42
C TYR A 46 15.14 -12.79 2.43
N GLN A 47 14.97 -13.91 3.13
CA GLN A 47 13.67 -14.59 3.27
C GLN A 47 12.65 -13.68 3.96
N GLY A 48 13.05 -12.97 5.01
CA GLY A 48 12.19 -12.02 5.70
C GLY A 48 11.71 -10.85 4.85
N GLN A 49 12.51 -10.37 3.90
CA GLN A 49 12.08 -9.36 2.93
C GLN A 49 11.11 -9.92 1.90
N GLN A 50 11.38 -11.13 1.38
CA GLN A 50 10.46 -11.81 0.46
C GLN A 50 9.09 -12.05 1.10
N GLN A 51 9.08 -12.46 2.37
CA GLN A 51 7.87 -12.73 3.14
C GLN A 51 7.09 -11.45 3.45
N GLN A 52 7.78 -10.33 3.74
CA GLN A 52 7.11 -9.04 3.93
C GLN A 52 6.44 -8.56 2.63
N LYS A 53 7.15 -8.63 1.49
CA LYS A 53 6.59 -8.26 0.18
C LYS A 53 5.34 -9.07 -0.15
N ALA A 54 5.36 -10.38 0.14
CA ALA A 54 4.20 -11.25 -0.04
C ALA A 54 3.02 -10.84 0.86
N ALA A 55 3.29 -10.54 2.13
CA ALA A 55 2.26 -10.08 3.07
C ALA A 55 1.65 -8.74 2.63
N ASP A 56 2.48 -7.78 2.21
CA ASP A 56 2.03 -6.47 1.72
C ASP A 56 1.17 -6.61 0.47
N ALA A 57 1.59 -7.44 -0.49
CA ALA A 57 0.83 -7.72 -1.70
C ALA A 57 -0.52 -8.38 -1.39
N ALA A 58 -0.54 -9.38 -0.51
CA ALA A 58 -1.76 -10.07 -0.09
C ALA A 58 -2.72 -9.11 0.64
N ALA A 59 -2.20 -8.28 1.54
CA ALA A 59 -2.99 -7.32 2.29
C ALA A 59 -3.63 -6.26 1.38
N LEU A 60 -2.87 -5.74 0.41
CA LEU A 60 -3.40 -4.76 -0.55
C LEU A 60 -4.45 -5.37 -1.48
N ALA A 61 -4.22 -6.60 -1.97
CA ALA A 61 -5.12 -7.27 -2.88
C ALA A 61 -6.48 -7.58 -2.24
N GLY A 62 -6.48 -8.05 -0.98
CA GLY A 62 -7.71 -8.34 -0.27
C GLY A 62 -8.42 -7.08 0.25
N ALA A 63 -7.70 -5.99 0.57
CA ALA A 63 -8.29 -4.77 1.12
C ALA A 63 -9.35 -4.15 0.19
N VAL A 64 -9.24 -4.31 -1.13
CA VAL A 64 -10.17 -3.74 -2.12
C VAL A 64 -11.62 -4.22 -1.94
N TYR A 65 -11.83 -5.41 -1.36
CA TYR A 65 -13.16 -5.97 -1.12
C TYR A 65 -13.80 -5.52 0.20
N LEU A 66 -13.05 -4.82 1.06
CA LEU A 66 -13.54 -4.36 2.35
C LEU A 66 -14.22 -2.99 2.25
N PRO A 67 -15.22 -2.71 3.12
CA PRO A 67 -15.74 -3.57 4.19
C PRO A 67 -16.82 -4.57 3.75
N ASP A 68 -17.26 -4.53 2.49
CA ASP A 68 -18.50 -5.17 2.05
C ASP A 68 -18.41 -6.70 1.92
N ASP A 69 -17.27 -7.25 1.49
CA ASP A 69 -17.09 -8.69 1.26
C ASP A 69 -15.78 -9.24 1.86
N MET A 70 -15.87 -9.69 3.12
CA MET A 70 -14.75 -10.32 3.82
C MET A 70 -14.35 -11.68 3.22
N SER A 71 -15.29 -12.43 2.63
CA SER A 71 -15.01 -13.75 2.07
C SER A 71 -14.10 -13.62 0.85
N SER A 72 -14.44 -12.71 -0.07
CA SER A 72 -13.61 -12.41 -1.24
C SER A 72 -12.29 -11.74 -0.87
N ALA A 73 -12.26 -10.93 0.19
CA ALA A 73 -11.02 -10.34 0.72
C ALA A 73 -10.03 -11.43 1.18
N VAL A 74 -10.52 -12.42 1.93
CA VAL A 74 -9.68 -13.53 2.44
C VAL A 74 -9.22 -14.43 1.30
N SER A 75 -10.12 -14.84 0.40
CA SER A 75 -9.74 -15.73 -0.71
C SER A 75 -8.72 -15.07 -1.63
N THR A 76 -8.92 -13.79 -1.98
CA THR A 76 -7.99 -13.05 -2.84
C THR A 76 -6.63 -12.84 -2.17
N ALA A 77 -6.62 -12.51 -0.87
CA ALA A 77 -5.37 -12.38 -0.12
C ALA A 77 -4.61 -13.71 -0.04
N ALA A 78 -5.31 -14.83 0.19
CA ALA A 78 -4.71 -16.16 0.20
C ALA A 78 -4.13 -16.55 -1.18
N ASP A 79 -4.87 -16.28 -2.26
CA ASP A 79 -4.41 -16.54 -3.63
C ASP A 79 -3.16 -15.73 -3.99
N VAL A 80 -3.10 -14.45 -3.58
CA VAL A 80 -1.92 -13.61 -3.81
C VAL A 80 -0.74 -14.05 -2.94
N ALA A 81 -0.97 -14.46 -1.69
CA ALA A 81 0.09 -15.05 -0.86
C ALA A 81 0.65 -16.33 -1.50
N ALA A 82 -0.23 -17.21 -2.01
CA ALA A 82 0.15 -18.45 -2.69
C ALA A 82 0.96 -18.18 -3.97
N LYS A 83 0.55 -17.19 -4.79
CA LYS A 83 1.30 -16.75 -5.98
C LYS A 83 2.70 -16.22 -5.64
N ASN A 84 2.89 -15.69 -4.42
CA ASN A 84 4.20 -15.25 -3.92
C ASN A 84 5.00 -16.38 -3.24
N GLY A 85 4.53 -17.63 -3.31
CA GLY A 85 5.21 -18.80 -2.74
C GLY A 85 4.88 -19.07 -1.27
N TYR A 86 3.83 -18.46 -0.72
CA TYR A 86 3.38 -18.64 0.65
C TYR A 86 1.97 -19.22 0.67
N THR A 87 1.87 -20.55 0.63
CA THR A 87 0.60 -21.27 0.77
C THR A 87 0.46 -21.76 2.21
N ASP A 88 -0.72 -21.59 2.80
CA ASP A 88 -0.98 -22.03 4.17
C ASP A 88 -0.86 -23.56 4.29
N GLY A 89 -0.16 -24.03 5.33
CA GLY A 89 0.10 -25.45 5.57
C GLY A 89 1.20 -26.09 4.71
N VAL A 90 1.83 -25.34 3.80
CA VAL A 90 2.91 -25.82 2.93
C VAL A 90 4.26 -25.31 3.42
N ASP A 91 5.32 -26.12 3.35
CA ASP A 91 6.70 -25.74 3.72
C ASP A 91 6.85 -25.13 5.14
N ASN A 92 6.07 -25.63 6.12
CA ASN A 92 5.99 -25.05 7.46
C ASN A 92 5.65 -23.55 7.45
N THR A 93 4.81 -23.15 6.50
CA THR A 93 4.26 -21.80 6.36
C THR A 93 2.84 -21.78 6.90
N SER A 94 2.51 -20.74 7.67
CA SER A 94 1.15 -20.42 8.07
C SER A 94 0.80 -19.01 7.61
N VAL A 95 -0.36 -18.86 6.99
CA VAL A 95 -0.89 -17.59 6.51
C VAL A 95 -2.20 -17.30 7.24
N VAL A 96 -2.17 -16.31 8.13
CA VAL A 96 -3.32 -15.88 8.92
C VAL A 96 -3.83 -14.56 8.36
N ILE A 97 -5.07 -14.56 7.88
CA ILE A 97 -5.73 -13.37 7.31
C ILE A 97 -6.90 -13.02 8.22
N VAL A 98 -6.89 -11.81 8.76
CA VAL A 98 -7.93 -11.32 9.67
C VAL A 98 -8.30 -9.89 9.31
N GLN A 99 -9.50 -9.48 9.71
CA GLN A 99 -9.87 -8.08 9.63
C GLN A 99 -8.98 -7.25 10.58
N GLY A 100 -8.57 -6.07 10.13
CA GLY A 100 -7.76 -5.14 10.91
C GLY A 100 -8.57 -4.45 12.01
N ALA A 101 -8.00 -3.38 12.58
CA ALA A 101 -8.67 -2.63 13.65
C ALA A 101 -9.91 -1.86 13.14
N ARG A 102 -9.97 -1.56 11.84
CA ARG A 102 -11.09 -0.89 11.18
C ARG A 102 -11.79 -1.83 10.20
N PRO A 103 -13.09 -1.62 9.92
CA PRO A 103 -13.84 -2.52 9.04
C PRO A 103 -13.30 -2.54 7.60
N ASN A 104 -12.62 -1.47 7.17
CA ASN A 104 -11.99 -1.31 5.87
C ASN A 104 -10.50 -1.74 5.83
N GLN A 105 -10.01 -2.39 6.89
CA GLN A 105 -8.62 -2.86 6.97
C GLN A 105 -8.53 -4.38 6.92
N LEU A 106 -7.54 -4.89 6.20
CA LEU A 106 -7.18 -6.29 6.16
C LEU A 106 -5.76 -6.49 6.69
N LYS A 107 -5.60 -7.34 7.70
CA LYS A 107 -4.30 -7.70 8.26
C LYS A 107 -3.92 -9.11 7.83
N VAL A 108 -2.75 -9.24 7.21
CA VAL A 108 -2.19 -10.52 6.78
C VAL A 108 -0.90 -10.77 7.56
N THR A 109 -0.84 -11.92 8.23
CA THR A 109 0.35 -12.38 8.96
C THR A 109 0.82 -13.68 8.34
N ILE A 110 2.02 -13.67 7.78
CA ILE A 110 2.69 -14.86 7.25
C ILE A 110 3.75 -15.28 8.27
N THR A 111 3.80 -16.57 8.58
CA THR A 111 4.81 -17.19 9.46
C THR A 111 5.46 -18.34 8.72
N ARG A 112 6.79 -18.42 8.66
CA ARG A 112 7.51 -19.53 8.03
C ARG A 112 8.67 -19.99 8.90
N THR A 113 8.82 -21.30 9.05
CA THR A 113 9.97 -21.90 9.75
C THR A 113 10.96 -22.43 8.73
N ILE A 114 12.18 -21.90 8.76
CA ILE A 114 13.30 -22.28 7.89
C ILE A 114 14.37 -23.02 8.70
N THR A 115 15.00 -24.00 8.07
CA THR A 115 16.15 -24.73 8.61
C THR A 115 17.43 -23.95 8.37
N ASN A 116 18.27 -23.81 9.40
CA ASN A 116 19.57 -23.14 9.27
C ASN A 116 20.62 -24.11 8.70
N VAL A 117 21.56 -23.60 7.91
CA VAL A 117 22.57 -24.46 7.25
C VAL A 117 23.82 -24.58 8.11
N PHE A 118 24.38 -23.47 8.59
CA PHE A 118 25.63 -23.46 9.37
C PHE A 118 25.37 -23.38 10.87
N ALA A 119 24.33 -22.66 11.31
CA ALA A 119 23.94 -22.54 12.71
C ALA A 119 23.45 -23.89 13.29
N GLN A 120 23.07 -24.85 12.43
CA GLN A 120 22.76 -26.21 12.83
C GLN A 120 23.97 -26.89 13.50
N ALA A 121 25.20 -26.60 13.06
CA ALA A 121 26.43 -27.19 13.63
C ALA A 121 26.67 -26.81 15.10
N ILE A 122 26.08 -25.70 15.55
CA ILE A 122 26.16 -25.21 16.93
C ILE A 122 24.83 -25.38 17.70
N GLY A 123 23.88 -26.17 17.16
CA GLY A 123 22.64 -26.55 17.84
C GLY A 123 21.40 -25.74 17.48
N PHE A 124 21.49 -24.73 16.60
CA PHE A 124 20.33 -23.96 16.14
C PHE A 124 19.79 -24.51 14.82
N THR A 125 18.94 -25.53 14.89
CA THR A 125 18.39 -26.23 13.71
C THR A 125 17.41 -25.40 12.90
N ASN A 126 16.52 -24.65 13.55
CA ASN A 126 15.42 -23.95 12.90
C ASN A 126 15.32 -22.49 13.36
N HIS A 127 14.81 -21.63 12.48
CA HIS A 127 14.45 -20.25 12.78
C HIS A 127 13.07 -19.93 12.19
N THR A 128 12.19 -19.34 13.00
CA THR A 128 10.84 -18.96 12.56
C THR A 128 10.78 -17.46 12.29
N ILE A 129 10.41 -17.11 11.07
CA ILE A 129 10.24 -15.73 10.62
C ILE A 129 8.75 -15.43 10.54
N THR A 130 8.33 -14.36 11.22
CA THR A 130 6.96 -13.84 11.14
C THR A 130 6.98 -12.44 10.55
N ARG A 131 6.09 -12.18 9.58
CA ARG A 131 5.90 -10.87 8.95
C ARG A 131 4.42 -10.56 8.88
N THR A 132 4.08 -9.29 9.11
CA THR A 132 2.70 -8.82 9.15
C THR A 132 2.58 -7.57 8.28
N ALA A 133 1.50 -7.48 7.54
CA ALA A 133 1.12 -6.33 6.74
C ALA A 133 -0.35 -5.99 7.01
N THR A 134 -0.70 -4.71 6.89
CA THR A 134 -2.10 -4.28 6.96
C THR A 134 -2.40 -3.36 5.79
N GLY A 135 -3.39 -3.71 4.98
CA GLY A 135 -3.93 -2.89 3.89
C GLY A 135 -5.18 -2.16 4.37
N ASP A 136 -5.37 -0.92 3.94
CA ASP A 136 -6.53 -0.09 4.26
C ASP A 136 -7.19 0.36 2.96
N TYR A 137 -8.50 0.15 2.82
CA TYR A 137 -9.28 0.67 1.70
C TYR A 137 -9.81 2.07 2.02
N GLN A 138 -9.26 3.07 1.34
CA GLN A 138 -9.78 4.43 1.40
C GLN A 138 -10.92 4.60 0.41
N LYS A 139 -12.08 4.97 0.95
CA LYS A 139 -13.24 5.32 0.13
C LYS A 139 -12.94 6.56 -0.71
N PRO A 140 -13.54 6.70 -1.91
CA PRO A 140 -13.40 7.90 -2.72
C PRO A 140 -13.68 9.16 -1.91
N ILE A 141 -12.74 10.09 -1.93
CA ILE A 141 -12.94 11.41 -1.35
C ILE A 141 -13.85 12.17 -2.31
N ALA A 142 -14.93 12.77 -1.80
CA ALA A 142 -15.74 13.68 -2.59
C ALA A 142 -14.91 14.92 -2.92
N MET A 143 -14.41 15.01 -4.16
CA MET A 143 -13.58 16.12 -4.64
C MET A 143 -14.43 17.35 -5.06
N GLY A 144 -15.69 17.41 -4.63
CA GLY A 144 -16.63 18.46 -4.96
C GLY A 144 -17.33 18.95 -3.70
N SER A 145 -17.72 20.23 -3.71
CA SER A 145 -18.62 20.78 -2.69
C SER A 145 -19.95 20.00 -2.76
N PRO A 146 -20.49 19.53 -1.62
CA PRO A 146 -21.85 18.96 -1.57
C PRO A 146 -22.92 19.94 -2.05
N ALA A 147 -22.61 21.23 -2.04
CA ALA A 147 -23.42 22.29 -2.63
C ALA A 147 -22.89 22.67 -4.02
N SER A 148 -23.79 22.83 -4.99
CA SER A 148 -23.50 23.22 -6.39
C SER A 148 -22.98 24.66 -6.57
N GLN A 149 -22.30 25.24 -5.58
CA GLN A 149 -21.83 26.62 -5.58
C GLN A 149 -20.30 26.68 -5.76
N PHE A 150 -19.83 27.61 -6.59
CA PHE A 150 -18.41 27.73 -6.99
C PHE A 150 -17.52 28.54 -6.02
N GLY A 151 -18.02 28.92 -4.85
CA GLY A 151 -17.23 29.66 -3.87
C GLY A 151 -18.10 30.47 -2.92
N ASN A 152 -17.53 30.88 -1.80
CA ASN A 152 -18.13 31.76 -0.81
C ASN A 152 -17.52 33.16 -0.97
N ASP A 153 -18.10 34.01 -1.83
CA ASP A 153 -17.76 35.42 -1.92
C ASP A 153 -19.02 36.22 -2.34
N PRO A 154 -19.31 37.41 -1.75
CA PRO A 154 -18.47 38.16 -0.82
C PRO A 154 -18.55 37.69 0.64
N GLU A 155 -17.40 37.65 1.33
CA GLU A 155 -17.33 37.61 2.79
C GLU A 155 -18.09 38.80 3.39
N SER A 156 -19.30 38.56 3.88
CA SER A 156 -20.04 39.54 4.66
C SER A 156 -20.83 38.84 5.77
N SER A 157 -20.57 39.32 6.97
CA SER A 157 -21.06 38.88 8.27
C SER A 157 -22.57 39.10 8.43
N GLY A 158 -23.37 38.33 7.70
CA GLY A 158 -24.83 38.37 7.82
C GLY A 158 -25.47 37.09 7.30
N VAL A 159 -26.25 36.44 8.18
CA VAL A 159 -27.02 35.23 7.87
C VAL A 159 -27.92 35.49 6.66
N GLY A 160 -27.70 34.77 5.56
CA GLY A 160 -28.72 34.57 4.52
C GLY A 160 -28.56 35.31 3.19
N ARG A 161 -27.37 35.33 2.56
CA ARG A 161 -27.27 35.59 1.12
C ARG A 161 -26.37 34.57 0.43
N PHE A 162 -26.98 33.87 -0.51
CA PHE A 162 -26.39 32.89 -1.39
C PHE A 162 -25.22 33.51 -2.19
N PRO A 163 -24.07 32.83 -2.35
CA PRO A 163 -23.07 33.24 -3.32
C PRO A 163 -23.74 33.24 -4.70
N GLY A 164 -23.91 34.43 -5.29
CA GLY A 164 -24.66 34.64 -6.53
C GLY A 164 -23.98 34.11 -7.79
N PHE A 165 -22.93 33.29 -7.64
CA PHE A 165 -22.28 32.61 -8.75
C PHE A 165 -22.71 31.15 -8.76
N TRP A 166 -23.94 30.97 -9.25
CA TRP A 166 -24.50 29.72 -9.68
C TRP A 166 -24.07 29.50 -11.13
N GLY A 167 -23.68 28.28 -11.51
CA GLY A 167 -23.87 27.89 -12.91
C GLY A 167 -25.37 27.82 -13.12
N SER A 168 -26.00 28.92 -13.54
CA SER A 168 -27.44 29.14 -13.41
C SER A 168 -28.27 27.98 -13.98
N ILE A 169 -29.15 27.44 -13.12
CA ILE A 169 -30.43 26.84 -13.48
C ILE A 169 -31.42 27.68 -12.69
N ASP A 170 -31.99 28.70 -13.32
CA ASP A 170 -33.00 29.53 -12.68
C ASP A 170 -34.31 28.74 -12.58
N GLY A 171 -35.08 28.97 -11.52
CA GLY A 171 -36.39 28.32 -11.37
C GLY A 171 -37.45 28.94 -12.30
N GLY A 172 -38.52 28.18 -12.60
CA GLY A 172 -39.62 28.62 -13.47
C GLY A 172 -40.31 29.94 -13.11
N ASN A 173 -40.13 30.46 -11.89
CA ASN A 173 -40.67 31.77 -11.47
C ASN A 173 -39.58 32.83 -11.25
N THR A 174 -38.37 32.61 -11.75
CA THR A 174 -37.29 33.59 -11.76
C THR A 174 -37.37 34.44 -13.03
N ASP A 175 -36.95 35.71 -12.92
CA ASP A 175 -36.92 36.63 -14.06
C ASP A 175 -35.84 36.21 -15.07
N LYS A 176 -36.24 36.06 -16.33
CA LYS A 176 -35.33 35.85 -17.47
C LYS A 176 -34.16 36.84 -17.52
N GLY A 177 -34.35 38.06 -17.01
CA GLY A 177 -33.30 39.08 -16.90
C GLY A 177 -32.07 38.66 -16.09
N TYR A 178 -32.15 37.57 -15.32
CA TYR A 178 -31.02 36.99 -14.58
C TYR A 178 -30.13 36.05 -15.42
N GLY A 179 -30.47 35.80 -16.69
CA GLY A 179 -29.56 35.22 -17.67
C GLY A 179 -29.85 33.77 -18.08
N ASP A 180 -30.95 33.17 -17.62
CA ASP A 180 -31.41 31.85 -18.07
C ASP A 180 -32.55 31.97 -19.09
N ALA A 181 -32.33 31.41 -20.28
CA ALA A 181 -33.26 31.53 -21.40
C ALA A 181 -34.42 30.52 -21.35
N TYR A 182 -34.25 29.35 -20.75
CA TYR A 182 -35.19 28.23 -20.91
C TYR A 182 -35.83 27.77 -19.60
N ALA A 183 -35.15 27.91 -18.46
CA ALA A 183 -35.72 27.47 -17.18
C ALA A 183 -36.47 28.59 -16.42
N ALA A 184 -36.28 29.86 -16.79
CA ALA A 184 -37.00 31.01 -16.22
C ALA A 184 -38.35 31.22 -16.94
N GLY A 185 -39.48 31.07 -16.27
CA GLY A 185 -40.82 31.19 -16.88
C GLY A 185 -41.45 32.59 -16.80
N VAL A 186 -40.85 33.50 -16.04
CA VAL A 186 -41.33 34.88 -15.89
C VAL A 186 -40.29 35.88 -16.37
N CYS A 187 -40.77 37.03 -16.82
CA CYS A 187 -39.95 38.18 -17.16
C CYS A 187 -40.35 39.33 -16.24
N GLY A 188 -39.39 39.95 -15.57
CA GLY A 188 -39.67 41.01 -14.62
C GLY A 188 -40.25 42.24 -15.29
N ARG A 189 -41.12 42.94 -14.56
CA ARG A 189 -41.45 44.33 -14.87
C ARG A 189 -40.24 45.17 -14.47
N ALA A 190 -39.47 45.60 -15.47
CA ALA A 190 -38.22 46.36 -15.37
C ALA A 190 -38.26 47.52 -14.34
N PRO A 191 -37.10 47.95 -13.78
CA PRO A 191 -35.95 48.31 -14.59
C PRO A 191 -34.78 47.37 -14.34
N SER A 192 -34.67 46.31 -15.14
CA SER A 192 -33.32 45.83 -15.45
C SER A 192 -32.64 46.94 -16.26
N PRO A 193 -31.40 47.34 -15.93
CA PRO A 193 -30.69 48.42 -16.63
C PRO A 193 -30.48 48.17 -18.14
N ASN A 194 -30.80 46.97 -18.63
CA ASN A 194 -30.56 46.53 -20.00
C ASN A 194 -31.83 46.18 -20.79
N GLY A 195 -32.92 46.93 -20.61
CA GLY A 195 -34.15 46.73 -21.39
C GLY A 195 -34.93 45.48 -20.96
N ALA A 196 -36.17 45.35 -21.47
CA ALA A 196 -36.93 44.12 -21.29
C ALA A 196 -36.15 42.95 -21.91
N ALA A 197 -36.03 41.83 -21.17
CA ALA A 197 -35.42 40.62 -21.70
C ALA A 197 -36.10 40.22 -23.02
N ASP A 198 -35.34 39.65 -23.95
CA ASP A 198 -35.82 39.22 -25.25
C ASP A 198 -36.87 38.10 -25.10
N ASN A 199 -37.75 37.93 -26.09
CA ASN A 199 -38.75 36.85 -26.09
C ASN A 199 -39.60 36.78 -24.80
N CYS A 200 -39.97 37.96 -24.30
CA CYS A 200 -40.88 38.13 -23.18
C CYS A 200 -42.21 38.74 -23.65
N SER A 201 -43.32 38.08 -23.36
CA SER A 201 -44.66 38.56 -23.68
C SER A 201 -45.54 38.59 -22.43
N GLY A 202 -46.10 39.75 -22.10
CA GLY A 202 -47.01 39.89 -20.97
C GLY A 202 -46.42 39.62 -19.58
N GLY A 203 -45.08 39.58 -19.43
CA GLY A 203 -44.39 39.21 -18.19
C GLY A 203 -44.06 37.72 -18.06
N SER A 204 -44.26 36.94 -19.13
CA SER A 204 -43.89 35.54 -19.22
C SER A 204 -42.80 35.33 -20.28
N ASN A 205 -41.92 34.36 -20.05
CA ASN A 205 -40.89 33.97 -21.01
C ASN A 205 -41.50 33.04 -22.07
N THR A 206 -41.38 33.42 -23.35
CA THR A 206 -41.90 32.60 -24.45
C THR A 206 -41.00 31.43 -24.81
N GLU A 207 -39.77 31.39 -24.31
CA GLU A 207 -38.78 30.33 -24.51
C GLU A 207 -38.73 29.33 -23.34
N TYR A 208 -39.63 29.46 -22.36
CA TYR A 208 -39.67 28.57 -21.22
C TYR A 208 -39.94 27.11 -21.64
N ASP A 209 -39.02 26.21 -21.28
CA ASP A 209 -39.17 24.77 -21.43
C ASP A 209 -39.23 24.11 -20.05
N PRO A 210 -40.34 23.44 -19.68
CA PRO A 210 -40.45 22.73 -18.41
C PRO A 210 -39.44 21.56 -18.25
N ASN A 211 -38.79 21.11 -19.32
CA ASN A 211 -37.71 20.13 -19.29
C ASN A 211 -36.30 20.77 -19.26
N GLY A 212 -36.19 22.09 -19.41
CA GLY A 212 -34.93 22.82 -19.39
C GLY A 212 -34.10 22.65 -20.68
N TYR A 213 -32.79 22.49 -20.55
CA TYR A 213 -31.83 22.44 -21.69
C TYR A 213 -31.63 21.03 -22.31
N THR A 214 -32.62 20.14 -22.20
CA THR A 214 -32.51 18.73 -22.64
C THR A 214 -32.94 18.50 -24.07
#